data_AF-A0AAT9HBF1-F1
#
_entry.id   AF-A0AAT9HBF1-F1
#
_cell.length_a   1.000
_cell.length_b   1.000
_cell.length_c   1.000
_cell.angle_alpha   90.00
_cell.angle_beta   90.00
_cell.angle_gamma   90.00
#
_symmetry.space_group_name_H-M   'P 1'
#
loop_
_entity.id
_entity.type
_entity.pdbx_description
1 polymer ?
#
loop_
_entity_poly.entity_id
_entity_poly.type
_entity_poly.pdbx_seq_one_letter_code
_entity_poly.pdbx_strand_id
1 'polypeptide(L)'
;MPANSVFGVTDIVVANFQGDEGVLTISFGDRKITTIALETFRNQDYHWVTPIEIPENETVTISVTCAKPGTPATGRQASECHEVLNVSGVLGTTTR
;
A
#
# COMPACT_ATOMS: atom_id res chain seq x y z
N MET A 1 5.98 -13.98 -5.93
CA MET A 1 6.28 -13.69 -7.36
C MET A 1 6.58 -14.99 -8.12
N PRO A 2 6.30 -15.09 -9.43
CA PRO A 2 6.69 -16.25 -10.24
C PRO A 2 8.21 -16.52 -10.21
N ALA A 3 8.61 -17.76 -10.50
CA ALA A 3 10.04 -18.11 -10.61
C ALA A 3 10.72 -17.38 -11.78
N ASN A 4 11.99 -17.04 -11.62
CA ASN A 4 12.82 -16.25 -12.54
C ASN A 4 12.19 -14.90 -12.91
N SER A 5 11.47 -14.26 -11.98
CA SER A 5 10.87 -12.94 -12.21
C SER A 5 11.30 -11.94 -11.14
N VAL A 6 11.25 -10.67 -11.52
CA VAL A 6 11.41 -9.53 -10.63
C VAL A 6 10.26 -8.56 -10.88
N PHE A 7 9.59 -8.11 -9.84
CA PHE A 7 8.57 -7.08 -9.95
C PHE A 7 9.14 -5.75 -9.49
N GLY A 8 9.35 -4.83 -10.42
CA GLY A 8 9.79 -3.47 -10.12
C GLY A 8 8.58 -2.60 -9.78
N VAL A 9 8.34 -2.34 -8.50
CA VAL A 9 7.27 -1.46 -8.05
C VAL A 9 7.62 -0.01 -8.39
N THR A 10 6.74 0.67 -9.11
CA THR A 10 6.93 2.06 -9.52
C THR A 10 6.01 3.00 -8.76
N ASP A 11 4.80 2.54 -8.44
CA ASP A 11 3.76 3.38 -7.88
C ASP A 11 2.88 2.63 -6.88
N ILE A 12 2.46 3.34 -5.83
CA ILE A 12 1.41 2.92 -4.92
C ILE A 12 0.42 4.06 -4.76
N VAL A 13 -0.88 3.75 -4.83
CA VAL A 13 -1.96 4.67 -4.48
C VAL A 13 -2.73 4.09 -3.31
N VAL A 14 -2.81 4.85 -2.22
CA VAL A 14 -3.58 4.51 -1.04
C VAL A 14 -4.67 5.56 -0.81
N ALA A 15 -5.88 5.11 -0.48
CA ALA A 15 -7.00 5.97 -0.17
C ALA A 15 -7.65 5.57 1.16
N ASN A 16 -7.86 6.58 1.99
CA ASN A 16 -8.61 6.53 3.23
C ASN A 16 -9.77 7.54 3.11
N PHE A 17 -10.69 7.28 2.17
CA PHE A 17 -11.71 8.26 1.78
C PHE A 17 -12.70 8.57 2.92
N GLN A 18 -12.96 7.58 3.79
CA GLN A 18 -13.87 7.72 4.92
C GLN A 18 -13.26 8.42 6.13
N GLY A 19 -11.93 8.58 6.15
CA GLY A 19 -11.20 9.24 7.22
C GLY A 19 -11.05 8.36 8.46
N ASP A 20 -10.74 7.08 8.24
CA ASP A 20 -10.36 6.12 9.27
C ASP A 20 -9.16 6.60 10.08
N GLU A 21 -9.11 6.15 11.33
CA GLU A 21 -8.01 6.36 12.27
C GLU A 21 -7.28 5.04 12.51
N GLY A 22 -5.95 5.08 12.64
CA GLY A 22 -5.11 3.89 12.72
C GLY A 22 -3.81 4.04 11.93
N VAL A 23 -3.24 2.92 11.50
CA VAL A 23 -1.97 2.93 10.74
C VAL A 23 -2.01 2.02 9.52
N LEU A 24 -1.39 2.48 8.45
CA LEU A 24 -1.07 1.71 7.25
C LEU A 24 0.44 1.49 7.18
N THR A 25 0.89 0.26 6.96
CA THR A 25 2.30 -0.07 6.76
C THR A 25 2.51 -0.75 5.43
N ILE A 26 3.45 -0.23 4.63
CA ILE A 26 3.87 -0.79 3.34
C ILE A 26 5.20 -1.51 3.55
N SER A 27 5.25 -2.79 3.17
CA SER A 27 6.44 -3.63 3.26
C SER A 27 6.67 -4.40 1.96
N PHE A 28 7.93 -4.49 1.58
CA PHE A 28 8.42 -5.17 0.38
C PHE A 28 9.40 -6.25 0.84
N GLY A 29 8.98 -7.51 0.81
CA GLY A 29 9.66 -8.56 1.55
C GLY A 29 9.76 -8.19 3.04
N ASP A 30 10.96 -8.30 3.60
CA ASP A 30 11.26 -7.93 4.99
C ASP A 30 11.52 -6.42 5.19
N ARG A 31 11.58 -5.65 4.10
CA ARG A 31 11.86 -4.21 4.17
C ARG A 31 10.58 -3.41 4.37
N LYS A 32 10.45 -2.82 5.56
CA LYS A 32 9.44 -1.79 5.82
C LYS A 32 9.78 -0.52 5.03
N ILE A 33 8.90 -0.14 4.11
CA ILE A 33 9.07 1.04 3.27
C ILE A 33 8.61 2.29 4.00
N THR A 34 7.39 2.24 4.56
CA THR A 34 6.84 3.33 5.34
C THR A 34 5.70 2.86 6.24
N THR A 35 5.43 3.62 7.30
CA THR A 35 4.23 3.53 8.12
C THR A 35 3.59 4.91 8.17
N ILE A 36 2.31 4.99 7.86
CA ILE A 36 1.54 6.22 7.71
C ILE A 36 0.36 6.16 8.67
N ALA A 37 0.12 7.23 9.40
CA ALA A 37 -1.09 7.37 10.20
C ALA A 37 -2.27 7.64 9.25
N LEU A 38 -3.37 6.90 9.39
CA LEU A 38 -4.52 7.00 8.47
C LEU A 38 -5.13 8.42 8.48
N GLU A 39 -4.96 9.14 9.59
CA GLU A 39 -5.48 10.48 9.83
C GLU A 39 -4.83 11.55 8.93
N THR A 40 -3.61 11.30 8.43
CA THR A 40 -2.82 12.31 7.72
C THR A 40 -3.11 12.37 6.22
N PHE A 41 -3.95 11.46 5.69
CA PHE A 41 -4.30 11.46 4.28
C PHE A 41 -5.76 11.07 4.02
N ARG A 42 -6.24 11.42 2.83
CA ARG A 42 -7.47 10.87 2.23
C ARG A 42 -7.17 10.14 0.93
N ASN A 43 -6.19 10.65 0.20
CA ASN A 43 -5.60 10.12 -1.00
C ASN A 43 -4.09 10.42 -0.97
N GLN A 44 -3.26 9.40 -1.12
CA GLN A 44 -1.81 9.56 -1.18
C GLN A 44 -1.25 8.64 -2.26
N ASP A 45 -0.42 9.19 -3.12
CA ASP A 45 0.41 8.44 -4.07
C ASP A 45 1.88 8.46 -3.63
N TYR A 46 2.56 7.34 -3.87
CA TYR A 46 4.01 7.25 -3.82
C TYR A 46 4.49 6.79 -5.18
N HIS A 47 5.46 7.52 -5.73
CA HIS A 47 6.06 7.23 -7.02
C HIS A 47 7.58 7.20 -6.86
N TRP A 48 8.23 6.21 -7.48
CA TRP A 48 9.68 6.06 -7.43
C TRP A 48 10.29 6.22 -8.82
N VAL A 49 11.31 7.08 -8.91
CA VAL A 49 12.09 7.27 -10.16
C VAL A 49 12.87 5.99 -10.49
N THR A 50 13.43 5.34 -9.47
CA THR A 50 14.07 4.03 -9.61
C THR A 50 13.13 2.97 -9.01
N PRO A 51 12.65 2.01 -9.81
CA PRO A 51 11.73 1.00 -9.31
C PRO A 51 12.32 0.25 -8.13
N ILE A 52 11.47 -0.07 -7.15
CA ILE A 52 11.88 -0.93 -6.06
C ILE A 52 11.66 -2.37 -6.47
N GLU A 53 12.75 -3.11 -6.63
CA GLU A 53 12.73 -4.49 -7.07
C GLU A 53 12.28 -5.44 -5.95
N ILE A 54 11.30 -6.28 -6.28
CA ILE A 54 10.80 -7.38 -5.46
C ILE A 54 11.21 -8.67 -6.16
N PRO A 55 12.18 -9.42 -5.63
CA PRO A 55 12.64 -10.66 -6.26
C PRO A 55 11.59 -11.76 -6.20
N GLU A 56 11.87 -12.86 -6.89
CA GLU A 56 11.10 -14.10 -6.71
C GLU A 56 11.03 -14.49 -5.22
N ASN A 57 9.94 -15.16 -4.82
CA ASN A 57 9.63 -15.54 -3.43
C ASN A 57 9.34 -14.42 -2.43
N GLU A 58 9.52 -13.15 -2.80
CA GLU A 58 9.07 -12.03 -1.97
C GLU A 58 7.64 -11.57 -2.32
N THR A 59 7.08 -10.76 -1.42
CA THR A 59 5.73 -10.21 -1.50
C THR A 59 5.73 -8.71 -1.29
N VAL A 60 4.84 -8.03 -2.00
CA VAL A 60 4.39 -6.69 -1.63
C VAL A 60 3.24 -6.84 -0.63
N THR A 61 3.38 -6.23 0.53
CA THR A 61 2.38 -6.30 1.60
C THR A 61 2.01 -4.89 2.04
N ILE A 62 0.71 -4.60 2.04
CA ILE A 62 0.18 -3.39 2.66
C ILE A 62 -0.76 -3.84 3.77
N SER A 63 -0.42 -3.50 5.01
CA SER A 63 -1.17 -3.88 6.20
C SER A 63 -1.84 -2.68 6.81
N VAL A 64 -3.12 -2.82 7.15
CA VAL A 64 -3.90 -1.80 7.84
C VAL A 64 -4.22 -2.30 9.24
N THR A 65 -3.95 -1.47 10.24
CA THR A 65 -4.47 -1.63 11.60
C THR A 65 -5.47 -0.50 11.85
N CYS A 66 -6.74 -0.84 11.70
CA CYS A 66 -7.86 0.05 12.00
C CYS A 66 -8.01 0.25 13.51
N ALA A 67 -7.98 1.49 13.96
CA ALA A 67 -8.28 1.85 15.35
C ALA A 67 -9.74 2.33 15.49
N LYS A 68 -10.23 3.11 14.52
CA LYS A 68 -11.60 3.63 14.53
C LYS A 68 -12.09 3.91 13.10
N PRO A 69 -13.29 3.41 12.73
CA PRO A 69 -13.93 3.77 11.48
C PRO A 69 -14.22 5.27 11.39
N GLY A 70 -13.98 5.84 10.22
CA GLY A 70 -14.17 7.25 9.91
C GLY A 70 -15.62 7.63 9.70
N THR A 71 -15.84 8.95 9.59
CA THR A 71 -17.12 9.55 9.23
C THR A 71 -16.95 10.30 7.90
N PRO A 72 -17.36 9.70 6.77
CA PRO A 72 -17.35 10.36 5.47
C PRO A 72 -18.22 11.63 5.45
N ALA A 73 -18.15 12.38 4.34
CA ALA A 73 -18.94 13.61 4.13
C ALA A 73 -20.47 13.42 4.23
N THR A 74 -20.98 12.19 4.21
CA THR A 74 -22.38 11.86 4.49
C THR A 74 -22.78 12.13 5.95
N GLY A 75 -21.80 12.31 6.85
CA GLY A 75 -22.02 12.57 8.28
C GLY A 75 -22.37 11.32 9.10
N ARG A 76 -22.53 10.16 8.47
CA ARG A 76 -22.76 8.88 9.15
C ARG A 76 -21.46 8.11 9.25
N GLN A 77 -21.06 7.76 10.47
CA GLN A 77 -19.87 6.94 10.69
C GLN A 77 -20.01 5.58 9.98
N ALA A 78 -18.94 5.13 9.34
CA ALA A 78 -18.88 3.80 8.74
C ALA A 78 -18.92 2.70 9.83
N SER A 79 -19.35 1.50 9.46
CA SER A 79 -19.39 0.35 10.39
C SER A 79 -18.03 -0.31 10.58
N GLU A 80 -17.12 -0.14 9.63
CA GLU A 80 -15.78 -0.73 9.59
C GLU A 80 -14.85 0.21 8.82
N CYS A 81 -13.53 0.04 8.99
CA CYS A 81 -12.54 0.72 8.17
C CYS A 81 -12.60 0.23 6.72
N HIS A 82 -12.29 1.11 5.77
CA HIS A 82 -12.29 0.78 4.35
C HIS A 82 -11.22 1.57 3.58
N GLU A 83 -10.12 0.89 3.33
CA GLU A 83 -8.99 1.41 2.58
C GLU A 83 -8.92 0.82 1.18
N VAL A 84 -8.62 1.67 0.20
CA VAL A 84 -8.37 1.23 -1.17
C VAL A 84 -6.88 1.33 -1.45
N LEU A 85 -6.31 0.25 -1.97
CA LEU A 85 -4.88 0.07 -2.13
C LEU A 85 -4.60 -0.42 -3.55
N ASN A 86 -3.77 0.30 -4.29
CA ASN A 86 -3.32 -0.10 -5.61
C ASN A 86 -1.80 -0.08 -5.68
N VAL A 87 -1.22 -1.09 -6.32
CA VAL A 87 0.22 -1.21 -6.55
C VAL A 87 0.42 -1.42 -8.04
N SER A 88 1.31 -0.61 -8.63
CA SER A 88 1.66 -0.68 -10.05
C SER A 88 3.17 -0.85 -10.20
N GLY A 89 3.56 -1.46 -11.31
CA GLY A 89 4.96 -1.75 -11.58
C GLY A 89 5.13 -2.52 -12.88
N VAL A 90 6.37 -2.93 -13.13
CA VAL A 90 6.76 -3.70 -14.31
C VAL A 90 7.25 -5.07 -13.86
N LEU A 91 6.75 -6.13 -14.51
CA LEU A 91 7.25 -7.48 -14.31
C LEU A 91 8.37 -7.77 -15.31
N GLY A 92 9.56 -8.05 -14.81
CA GLY A 92 10.73 -8.46 -15.57
C GLY A 92 11.08 -9.93 -15.35
N THR A 93 11.97 -10.45 -16.20
CA THR A 93 12.57 -11.78 -16.04
C THR A 93 13.98 -11.63 -15.51
N THR A 94 14.38 -12.44 -14.52
CA THR A 94 15.77 -12.52 -14.09
C THR A 94 16.50 -13.55 -14.94
N THR A 95 17.58 -13.15 -15.61
CA THR A 95 18.52 -14.11 -16.22
C THR A 95 19.30 -14.82 -15.12
N ARG A 96 19.30 -16.15 -15.17
CA ARG A 96 20.00 -17.03 -14.24
C ARG A 96 21.51 -16.97 -14.41
#